data_AF-A0A1M6H7I6-F1
#
_entry.id   AF-A0A1M6H7I6-F1
#
_cell.length_a   1.000
_cell.length_b   1.000
_cell.length_c   1.000
_cell.angle_alpha   90.00
_cell.angle_beta   90.00
_cell.angle_gamma   90.00
#
_symmetry.space_group_name_H-M   'P 1'
#
loop_
_entity.id
_entity.type
_entity.pdbx_description
1 polymer ?
#
loop_
_entity_poly.entity_id
_entity_poly.type
_entity_poly.pdbx_seq_one_letter_code
_entity_poly.pdbx_strand_id
1 'polypeptide(L)'
;MKIMRDLLKYPKRLLGVGALLVVMVQGCGEKNQLVKNVHSGEALGTSYNLIIISDKELKLEQQIDSIFEVVNHSMSTYIPTSDISKINKGDSTLVVDHMFQEVFNLSKAIYEKTDGYFDPTVGSLVNAWGFGPGEQIELDSIKVDSLLDFVGFNKVLLTAENKIKKKNPNIYFDFNAIAKGYSIDRLAVMLDGKGITNYLLEVGGELVAKGENTIKKKQWVVAVDDPQMGENRTSKRLVNLKDRAMASSGNYRKYRVDKNTGEKYVHTIDPKSGFTKNSNILATTVVAENCATADAFATGFMAMDLEQSKAILEGHKNLEGYIIYIGENGNTQEYMTEGFKKMILE
;
A
#
# COMPACT_ATOMS: atom_id res chain seq x y z
N MET A 1 48.59 70.19 -88.72
CA MET A 1 48.09 70.99 -87.59
C MET A 1 48.04 70.09 -86.36
N LYS A 2 48.90 70.34 -85.37
CA LYS A 2 48.91 69.88 -83.95
C LYS A 2 48.70 68.36 -83.67
N ILE A 3 49.74 67.61 -83.26
CA ILE A 3 50.31 67.46 -81.88
C ILE A 3 49.77 66.19 -81.18
N MET A 4 50.70 65.27 -80.85
CA MET A 4 50.89 64.49 -79.59
C MET A 4 49.70 63.72 -78.98
N ARG A 5 49.83 62.66 -78.16
CA ARG A 5 50.87 61.76 -77.63
C ARG A 5 50.12 60.77 -76.73
N ASP A 6 50.76 59.65 -76.45
CA ASP A 6 50.81 58.94 -75.15
C ASP A 6 49.50 58.43 -74.54
N LEU A 7 49.34 57.11 -74.39
CA LEU A 7 49.81 56.32 -73.23
C LEU A 7 49.22 56.81 -71.90
N LEU A 8 48.53 55.91 -71.17
CA LEU A 8 48.88 55.47 -69.80
C LEU A 8 47.66 54.91 -69.01
N LYS A 9 47.86 53.70 -68.46
CA LYS A 9 47.60 53.28 -67.06
C LYS A 9 46.14 53.08 -66.53
N TYR A 10 45.78 51.79 -66.37
CA TYR A 10 45.28 51.06 -65.16
C TYR A 10 44.55 51.84 -64.02
N PRO A 11 43.52 51.25 -63.36
CA PRO A 11 43.80 50.23 -62.32
C PRO A 11 42.77 49.10 -62.07
N LYS A 12 43.23 48.13 -61.27
CA LYS A 12 42.59 46.91 -60.73
C LYS A 12 41.53 47.19 -59.65
N ARG A 13 40.65 46.19 -59.43
CA ARG A 13 39.93 45.72 -58.20
C ARG A 13 38.45 45.44 -58.58
N LEU A 14 37.74 44.38 -58.15
CA LEU A 14 37.65 43.70 -56.85
C LEU A 14 37.35 42.20 -57.06
N LEU A 15 38.02 41.31 -56.32
CA LEU A 15 37.56 39.93 -56.10
C LEU A 15 36.39 39.97 -55.11
N GLY A 16 35.21 39.48 -55.52
CA GLY A 16 34.09 39.23 -54.62
C GLY A 16 34.29 37.91 -53.87
N VAL A 17 34.56 37.98 -52.57
CA VAL A 17 34.52 36.83 -51.67
C VAL A 17 33.05 36.62 -51.27
N GLY A 18 32.42 35.56 -51.77
CA GLY A 18 31.09 35.14 -51.34
C GLY A 18 31.16 34.59 -49.91
N ALA A 19 30.61 35.31 -48.95
CA ALA A 19 30.46 34.85 -47.58
C ALA A 19 29.32 33.82 -47.52
N LEU A 20 29.69 32.56 -47.31
CA LEU A 20 28.76 31.47 -47.03
C LEU A 20 28.21 31.66 -45.61
N LEU A 21 26.96 32.11 -45.50
CA LEU A 21 26.24 32.24 -44.24
C LEU A 21 25.84 30.83 -43.76
N VAL A 22 26.68 30.24 -42.91
CA VAL A 22 26.33 29.01 -42.17
C VAL A 22 25.37 29.42 -41.06
N VAL A 23 24.07 29.22 -41.29
CA VAL A 23 23.04 29.33 -40.25
C VAL A 23 23.21 28.12 -39.33
N MET A 24 23.91 28.31 -38.21
CA MET A 24 23.90 27.34 -37.12
C MET A 24 22.54 27.41 -36.44
N VAL A 25 21.65 26.49 -36.82
CA VAL A 25 20.44 26.21 -36.05
C VAL A 25 20.90 25.54 -34.75
N GLN A 26 21.17 26.35 -33.72
CA GLN A 26 21.21 25.85 -32.35
C GLN A 26 19.79 25.45 -31.99
N GLY A 27 19.45 24.20 -32.26
CA GLY A 27 18.33 23.56 -31.60
C GLY A 27 18.63 23.55 -30.11
N CYS A 28 18.10 24.53 -29.37
CA CYS A 28 17.84 24.38 -27.96
C CYS A 28 16.81 23.26 -27.80
N GLY A 29 17.28 22.02 -27.90
CA GLY A 29 16.55 20.93 -27.29
C GLY A 29 16.58 21.22 -25.80
N GLU A 30 15.43 21.59 -25.23
CA GLU A 30 15.20 21.39 -23.80
C GLU A 30 15.62 19.96 -23.53
N LYS A 31 16.77 19.77 -22.86
CA LYS A 31 17.05 18.48 -22.24
C LYS A 31 15.88 18.30 -21.28
N ASN A 32 14.95 17.40 -21.59
CA ASN A 32 13.91 16.94 -20.68
C ASN A 32 14.62 16.43 -19.42
N GLN A 33 14.88 17.33 -18.49
CA GLN A 33 15.60 17.05 -17.27
C GLN A 33 14.59 16.43 -16.34
N LEU A 34 14.74 15.11 -16.12
CA LEU A 34 13.91 14.40 -15.18
C LEU A 34 14.03 15.04 -13.79
N VAL A 35 12.88 15.32 -13.18
CA VAL A 35 12.73 15.87 -11.84
C VAL A 35 12.24 14.76 -10.91
N LYS A 36 12.83 14.69 -9.72
CA LYS A 36 12.34 13.86 -8.62
C LYS A 36 11.39 14.71 -7.77
N ASN A 37 10.09 14.47 -7.91
CA ASN A 37 9.07 15.04 -7.04
C ASN A 37 8.94 14.18 -5.77
N VAL A 38 8.84 14.83 -4.62
CA VAL A 38 8.64 14.17 -3.33
C VAL A 38 7.49 14.86 -2.61
N HIS A 39 6.45 14.11 -2.28
CA HIS A 39 5.33 14.56 -1.47
C HIS A 39 5.26 13.68 -0.22
N SER A 40 5.10 14.31 0.94
CA SER A 40 5.04 13.61 2.22
C SER A 40 4.12 14.35 3.17
N GLY A 41 3.42 13.61 4.03
CA GLY A 41 2.52 14.18 5.02
C GLY A 41 1.96 13.10 5.93
N GLU A 42 0.97 13.47 6.73
CA GLU A 42 0.27 12.56 7.64
C GLU A 42 -1.09 12.17 7.04
N ALA A 43 -1.44 10.89 7.07
CA ALA A 43 -2.71 10.34 6.63
C ALA A 43 -3.01 9.01 7.34
N LEU A 44 -4.30 8.71 7.57
CA LEU A 44 -4.74 7.41 8.12
C LEU A 44 -4.07 7.04 9.47
N GLY A 45 -3.74 8.04 10.30
CA GLY A 45 -3.07 7.83 11.59
C GLY A 45 -1.59 7.46 11.50
N THR A 46 -0.97 7.68 10.34
CA THR A 46 0.45 7.46 10.06
C THR A 46 0.96 8.48 9.03
N SER A 47 2.15 8.29 8.46
CA SER A 47 2.69 9.12 7.41
C SER A 47 2.63 8.45 6.04
N TYR A 48 2.67 9.28 5.00
CA TYR A 48 2.82 8.84 3.62
C TYR A 48 4.07 9.47 2.98
N ASN A 49 4.65 8.75 2.02
CA ASN A 49 5.74 9.22 1.17
C ASN A 49 5.47 8.82 -0.28
N LEU A 50 5.44 9.81 -1.16
CA LEU A 50 5.28 9.64 -2.60
C LEU A 50 6.49 10.22 -3.33
N ILE A 51 7.21 9.36 -4.03
CA ILE A 51 8.30 9.75 -4.92
C ILE A 51 7.83 9.55 -6.35
N ILE A 52 7.91 10.59 -7.18
CA ILE A 52 7.58 10.54 -8.61
C ILE A 52 8.79 10.99 -9.42
N ILE A 53 9.08 10.28 -10.50
CA ILE A 53 10.02 10.76 -11.52
C ILE A 53 9.24 11.21 -12.76
N SER A 54 9.34 12.49 -13.09
CA SER A 54 8.62 13.11 -14.22
C SER A 54 9.49 14.15 -14.93
N ASP A 55 9.01 14.65 -16.05
CA ASP A 55 9.64 15.72 -16.86
C ASP A 55 9.42 17.14 -16.31
N LYS A 56 8.57 17.26 -15.28
CA LYS A 56 8.22 18.53 -14.65
C LYS A 56 7.94 18.37 -13.16
N GLU A 57 7.94 19.50 -12.46
CA GLU A 57 7.42 19.57 -11.10
C GLU A 57 5.90 19.34 -11.07
N LEU A 58 5.45 18.62 -10.05
CA LEU A 58 4.04 18.30 -9.83
C LEU A 58 3.62 18.85 -8.47
N LYS A 59 2.40 19.40 -8.38
CA LYS A 59 1.75 19.77 -7.13
C LYS A 59 0.51 18.91 -6.99
N LEU A 60 0.55 17.98 -6.04
CA LEU A 60 -0.43 16.89 -5.90
C LEU A 60 -1.08 16.84 -4.51
N GLU A 61 -0.67 17.71 -3.60
CA GLU A 61 -1.05 17.69 -2.18
C GLU A 61 -2.58 17.67 -2.03
N GLN A 62 -3.27 18.60 -2.69
CA GLN A 62 -4.73 18.69 -2.63
C GLN A 62 -5.42 17.43 -3.16
N GLN A 63 -4.90 16.81 -4.24
CA GLN A 63 -5.48 15.60 -4.81
C GLN A 63 -5.23 14.38 -3.91
N ILE A 64 -4.05 14.32 -3.29
CA ILE A 64 -3.70 13.27 -2.32
C ILE A 64 -4.62 13.37 -1.09
N ASP A 65 -4.72 14.56 -0.50
CA ASP A 65 -5.56 14.81 0.67
C ASP A 65 -7.03 14.48 0.38
N SER A 66 -7.53 14.89 -0.78
CA SER A 66 -8.92 14.60 -1.19
C SER A 66 -9.21 13.10 -1.29
N ILE A 67 -8.26 12.29 -1.77
CA ILE A 67 -8.44 10.83 -1.84
C ILE A 67 -8.49 10.24 -0.42
N PHE A 68 -7.59 10.64 0.46
CA PHE A 68 -7.62 10.18 1.85
C PHE A 68 -8.90 10.62 2.58
N GLU A 69 -9.39 11.83 2.33
CA GLU A 69 -10.64 12.33 2.91
C GLU A 69 -11.85 11.49 2.47
N VAL A 70 -11.98 11.21 1.16
CA VAL A 70 -13.09 10.40 0.64
C VAL A 70 -13.03 8.97 1.18
N VAL A 71 -11.83 8.36 1.23
CA VAL A 71 -11.68 7.01 1.83
C VAL A 71 -12.03 7.03 3.32
N ASN A 72 -11.61 8.04 4.07
CA ASN A 72 -11.95 8.19 5.49
C ASN A 72 -13.46 8.36 5.71
N HIS A 73 -14.12 9.16 4.87
CA HIS A 73 -15.57 9.33 4.92
C HIS A 73 -16.32 8.03 4.64
N SER A 74 -15.75 7.15 3.83
CA SER A 74 -16.33 5.84 3.52
C SER A 74 -16.08 4.82 4.64
N MET A 75 -14.83 4.68 5.09
CA MET A 75 -14.34 3.46 5.76
C MET A 75 -13.61 3.68 7.09
N SER A 76 -13.51 4.91 7.60
CA SER A 76 -12.88 5.15 8.91
C SER A 76 -13.83 4.87 10.08
N THR A 77 -13.50 3.90 10.93
CA THR A 77 -14.26 3.59 12.17
C THR A 77 -14.06 4.66 13.26
N TYR A 78 -13.07 5.54 13.11
CA TYR A 78 -12.79 6.63 14.04
C TYR A 78 -13.61 7.89 13.77
N ILE A 79 -14.20 8.03 12.57
CA ILE A 79 -15.01 9.19 12.18
C ILE A 79 -16.49 8.86 12.39
N PRO A 80 -17.20 9.50 13.35
CA PRO A 80 -18.59 9.13 13.68
C PRO A 80 -19.60 9.31 12.56
N THR A 81 -19.28 10.15 11.58
CA THR A 81 -20.09 10.50 10.40
C THR A 81 -19.71 9.70 9.14
N SER A 82 -18.72 8.81 9.22
CA SER A 82 -18.38 7.94 8.09
C SER A 82 -19.47 6.90 7.85
N ASP A 83 -19.51 6.37 6.64
CA ASP A 83 -20.52 5.38 6.26
C ASP A 83 -20.36 4.07 7.03
N ILE A 84 -19.13 3.56 7.18
CA ILE A 84 -18.87 2.39 8.03
C ILE A 84 -19.34 2.60 9.48
N SER A 85 -19.14 3.79 10.04
CA SER A 85 -19.55 4.09 11.42
C SER A 85 -21.08 4.14 11.56
N LYS A 86 -21.80 4.69 10.57
CA LYS A 86 -23.27 4.68 10.55
C LYS A 86 -23.81 3.25 10.43
N ILE A 87 -23.22 2.43 9.55
CA ILE A 87 -23.57 1.01 9.40
C ILE A 87 -23.32 0.24 10.71
N ASN A 88 -22.19 0.48 11.37
CA ASN A 88 -21.86 -0.13 12.65
C ASN A 88 -22.84 0.27 13.75
N LYS A 89 -23.34 1.52 13.74
CA LYS A 89 -24.42 2.00 14.64
C LYS A 89 -25.80 1.44 14.29
N GLY A 90 -25.95 0.72 13.18
CA GLY A 90 -27.19 0.04 12.79
C GLY A 90 -28.00 0.73 11.69
N ASP A 91 -27.46 1.74 11.01
CA ASP A 91 -28.13 2.32 9.84
C ASP A 91 -28.12 1.33 8.66
N SER A 92 -29.24 0.62 8.49
CA SER A 92 -29.48 -0.32 7.38
C SER A 92 -30.04 0.35 6.12
N THR A 93 -30.30 1.67 6.18
CA THR A 93 -30.90 2.42 5.08
C THR A 93 -29.87 3.08 4.18
N LEU A 94 -28.65 3.26 4.70
CA LEU A 94 -27.51 3.87 4.03
C LEU A 94 -27.15 3.14 2.73
N VAL A 95 -27.04 3.92 1.66
CA VAL A 95 -26.53 3.48 0.37
C VAL A 95 -25.04 3.77 0.35
N VAL A 96 -24.21 2.74 0.29
CA VAL A 96 -22.75 2.87 0.32
C VAL A 96 -22.21 3.35 -1.01
N ASP A 97 -21.12 4.11 -0.96
CA ASP A 97 -20.38 4.53 -2.16
C ASP A 97 -19.70 3.35 -2.88
N HIS A 98 -19.12 3.63 -4.05
CA HIS A 98 -18.45 2.60 -4.85
C HIS A 98 -17.17 2.05 -4.18
N MET A 99 -16.45 2.87 -3.40
CA MET A 99 -15.22 2.46 -2.75
C MET A 99 -15.49 1.43 -1.65
N PHE A 100 -16.55 1.64 -0.88
CA PHE A 100 -17.02 0.67 0.11
C PHE A 100 -17.41 -0.65 -0.58
N GLN A 101 -18.09 -0.60 -1.73
CA GLN A 101 -18.45 -1.80 -2.49
C GLN A 101 -17.21 -2.56 -2.97
N GLU A 102 -16.21 -1.86 -3.51
CA GLU A 102 -14.94 -2.45 -3.95
C GLU A 102 -14.23 -3.17 -2.78
N VAL A 103 -14.10 -2.49 -1.63
CA VAL A 103 -13.47 -3.06 -0.43
C VAL A 103 -14.29 -4.21 0.16
N PHE A 104 -15.62 -4.10 0.20
CA PHE A 104 -16.50 -5.17 0.68
C PHE A 104 -16.36 -6.44 -0.17
N ASN A 105 -16.37 -6.29 -1.49
CA ASN A 105 -16.28 -7.41 -2.42
C ASN A 105 -14.89 -8.07 -2.40
N LEU A 106 -13.82 -7.26 -2.37
CA LEU A 106 -12.47 -7.79 -2.22
C LEU A 106 -12.31 -8.51 -0.87
N SER A 107 -12.82 -7.90 0.20
CA SER A 107 -12.81 -8.50 1.53
C SER A 107 -13.52 -9.85 1.57
N LYS A 108 -14.69 -9.96 0.92
CA LYS A 108 -15.43 -11.22 0.82
C LYS A 108 -14.63 -12.30 0.11
N ALA A 109 -14.00 -11.97 -1.01
CA ALA A 109 -13.20 -12.92 -1.77
C ALA A 109 -11.98 -13.42 -0.96
N ILE A 110 -11.34 -12.53 -0.19
CA ILE A 110 -10.20 -12.90 0.66
C ILE A 110 -10.65 -13.67 1.91
N TYR A 111 -11.79 -13.31 2.51
CA TYR A 111 -12.43 -14.08 3.59
C TYR A 111 -12.66 -15.54 3.15
N GLU A 112 -13.21 -15.76 1.96
CA GLU A 112 -13.43 -17.11 1.43
C GLU A 112 -12.10 -17.86 1.19
N LYS A 113 -11.09 -17.20 0.61
CA LYS A 113 -9.79 -17.81 0.33
C LYS A 113 -8.98 -18.14 1.59
N THR A 114 -9.17 -17.38 2.65
CA THR A 114 -8.49 -17.55 3.94
C THR A 114 -9.30 -18.38 4.91
N ASP A 115 -10.40 -19.03 4.47
CA ASP A 115 -11.29 -19.81 5.35
C ASP A 115 -11.72 -19.02 6.60
N GLY A 116 -11.99 -17.72 6.40
CA GLY A 116 -12.43 -16.79 7.41
C GLY A 116 -11.37 -16.22 8.34
N TYR A 117 -10.08 -16.52 8.16
CA TYR A 117 -9.00 -15.93 8.98
C TYR A 117 -8.78 -14.43 8.70
N PHE A 118 -9.05 -13.97 7.48
CA PHE A 118 -9.27 -12.55 7.21
C PHE A 118 -10.76 -12.26 7.30
N ASP A 119 -11.22 -11.63 8.39
CA ASP A 119 -12.63 -11.28 8.58
C ASP A 119 -12.81 -9.83 9.07
N PRO A 120 -13.24 -8.90 8.19
CA PRO A 120 -13.53 -7.54 8.60
C PRO A 120 -14.71 -7.35 9.56
N THR A 121 -15.42 -8.40 9.96
CA THR A 121 -16.45 -8.32 11.03
C THR A 121 -15.89 -8.61 12.42
N VAL A 122 -14.57 -8.84 12.54
CA VAL A 122 -13.87 -9.04 13.82
C VAL A 122 -13.84 -7.78 14.71
N GLY A 123 -14.36 -6.65 14.23
CA GLY A 123 -14.26 -5.35 14.89
C GLY A 123 -14.80 -5.32 16.33
N SER A 124 -15.86 -6.08 16.64
CA SER A 124 -16.37 -6.20 18.01
C SER A 124 -15.35 -6.79 18.98
N LEU A 125 -14.57 -7.78 18.53
CA LEU A 125 -13.47 -8.36 19.31
C LEU A 125 -12.28 -7.40 19.36
N VAL A 126 -11.90 -6.78 18.24
CA VAL A 126 -10.82 -5.78 18.17
C VAL A 126 -11.04 -4.66 19.18
N ASN A 127 -12.26 -4.15 19.29
CA ASN A 127 -12.63 -3.12 20.24
C ASN A 127 -12.56 -3.65 21.68
N ALA A 128 -13.12 -4.83 21.95
CA ALA A 128 -13.13 -5.41 23.30
C ALA A 128 -11.72 -5.71 23.83
N TRP A 129 -10.81 -6.17 22.96
CA TRP A 129 -9.38 -6.34 23.26
C TRP A 129 -8.61 -5.00 23.36
N GLY A 130 -9.25 -3.88 23.03
CA GLY A 130 -8.69 -2.53 23.18
C GLY A 130 -7.72 -2.11 22.06
N PHE A 131 -7.88 -2.69 20.87
CA PHE A 131 -7.10 -2.34 19.67
C PHE A 131 -7.85 -1.41 18.71
N GLY A 132 -9.17 -1.27 18.87
CA GLY A 132 -10.01 -0.33 18.11
C GLY A 132 -10.53 0.84 18.96
N PRO A 133 -11.52 1.61 18.45
CA PRO A 133 -12.13 2.70 19.21
C PRO A 133 -12.94 2.20 20.42
N GLY A 134 -12.93 2.96 21.51
CA GLY A 134 -13.69 2.67 22.74
C GLY A 134 -12.82 2.25 23.92
N GLU A 135 -13.46 1.84 25.00
CA GLU A 135 -12.77 1.34 26.20
C GLU A 135 -12.55 -0.17 26.11
N GLN A 136 -11.35 -0.60 26.52
CA GLN A 136 -11.03 -2.01 26.68
C GLN A 136 -11.91 -2.61 27.78
N ILE A 137 -12.39 -3.84 27.54
CA ILE A 137 -13.16 -4.60 28.52
C ILE A 137 -12.32 -5.78 29.00
N GLU A 138 -12.44 -6.16 30.27
CA GLU A 138 -11.90 -7.42 30.77
C GLU A 138 -12.69 -8.59 30.15
N LEU A 139 -12.04 -9.32 29.25
CA LEU A 139 -12.61 -10.44 28.53
C LEU A 139 -12.37 -11.76 29.27
N ASP A 140 -13.45 -12.48 29.53
CA ASP A 140 -13.44 -13.89 29.92
C ASP A 140 -13.96 -14.74 28.75
N SER A 141 -13.86 -16.07 28.85
CA SER A 141 -14.28 -16.96 27.78
C SER A 141 -15.77 -16.82 27.41
N ILE A 142 -16.64 -16.43 28.35
CA ILE A 142 -18.08 -16.27 28.09
C ILE A 142 -18.33 -15.01 27.25
N LYS A 143 -17.65 -13.91 27.57
CA LYS A 143 -17.73 -12.67 26.80
C LYS A 143 -17.15 -12.84 25.40
N VAL A 144 -16.03 -13.56 25.27
CA VAL A 144 -15.44 -13.87 23.94
C VAL A 144 -16.41 -14.69 23.10
N ASP A 145 -16.98 -15.75 23.67
CA ASP A 145 -17.99 -16.60 23.00
C ASP A 145 -19.20 -15.79 22.54
N SER A 146 -19.72 -14.91 23.42
CA SER A 146 -20.83 -14.01 23.08
C SER A 146 -20.50 -13.02 21.95
N LEU A 147 -19.25 -12.57 21.85
CA LEU A 147 -18.82 -11.65 20.79
C LEU A 147 -18.59 -12.38 19.46
N LEU A 148 -18.17 -13.66 19.49
CA LEU A 148 -18.01 -14.49 18.29
C LEU A 148 -19.32 -14.69 17.51
N ASP A 149 -20.46 -14.63 18.20
CA ASP A 149 -21.77 -14.63 17.54
C ASP A 149 -21.93 -13.47 16.54
N PHE A 150 -21.19 -12.38 16.71
CA PHE A 150 -21.19 -11.21 15.83
C PHE A 150 -20.07 -11.23 14.77
N VAL A 151 -19.19 -12.24 14.78
CA VAL A 151 -18.09 -12.39 13.83
C VAL A 151 -18.46 -13.40 12.75
N GLY A 152 -18.14 -13.08 11.50
CA GLY A 152 -18.44 -13.87 10.31
C GLY A 152 -18.85 -12.99 9.13
N PHE A 153 -17.98 -12.81 8.14
CA PHE A 153 -18.34 -12.10 6.90
C PHE A 153 -19.47 -12.79 6.11
N ASN A 154 -19.71 -14.09 6.34
CA ASN A 154 -20.87 -14.83 5.85
C ASN A 154 -22.22 -14.43 6.53
N LYS A 155 -22.18 -13.56 7.54
CA LYS A 155 -23.35 -13.01 8.25
C LYS A 155 -23.76 -11.63 7.74
N VAL A 156 -23.10 -11.11 6.71
CA VAL A 156 -23.39 -9.80 6.11
C VAL A 156 -23.58 -9.90 4.59
N LEU A 157 -24.31 -8.94 4.03
CA LEU A 157 -24.63 -8.90 2.61
C LEU A 157 -24.67 -7.45 2.09
N LEU A 158 -23.99 -7.19 0.99
CA LEU A 158 -24.19 -6.02 0.14
C LEU A 158 -25.36 -6.29 -0.82
N THR A 159 -26.43 -5.50 -0.74
CA THR A 159 -27.64 -5.68 -1.57
C THR A 159 -27.49 -5.04 -2.95
N ALA A 160 -28.43 -5.36 -3.86
CA ALA A 160 -28.46 -4.76 -5.20
C ALA A 160 -28.70 -3.24 -5.19
N GLU A 161 -29.29 -2.71 -4.11
CA GLU A 161 -29.48 -1.28 -3.88
C GLU A 161 -28.28 -0.63 -3.19
N ASN A 162 -27.14 -1.33 -3.13
CA ASN A 162 -25.90 -0.90 -2.47
C ASN A 162 -26.09 -0.59 -0.98
N LYS A 163 -26.88 -1.40 -0.27
CA LYS A 163 -27.05 -1.28 1.19
C LYS A 163 -26.44 -2.46 1.91
N ILE A 164 -26.05 -2.28 3.17
CA ILE A 164 -25.52 -3.37 4.00
C ILE A 164 -26.64 -3.97 4.86
N LYS A 165 -26.86 -5.28 4.70
CA LYS A 165 -27.70 -6.09 5.58
C LYS A 165 -26.82 -6.92 6.51
N LYS A 166 -27.07 -6.81 7.81
CA LYS A 166 -26.41 -7.59 8.87
C LYS A 166 -27.41 -8.59 9.44
N LYS A 167 -27.03 -9.87 9.60
CA LYS A 167 -27.89 -10.87 10.28
C LYS A 167 -28.16 -10.51 11.73
N ASN A 168 -27.23 -9.79 12.37
CA ASN A 168 -27.37 -9.26 13.71
C ASN A 168 -26.92 -7.77 13.72
N PRO A 169 -27.67 -6.84 14.35
CA PRO A 169 -27.29 -5.43 14.39
C PRO A 169 -25.95 -5.16 15.08
N ASN A 170 -25.49 -6.05 15.97
CA ASN A 170 -24.24 -5.91 16.72
C ASN A 170 -22.99 -6.34 15.92
N ILE A 171 -23.14 -6.85 14.69
CA ILE A 171 -22.00 -7.08 13.80
C ILE A 171 -21.34 -5.72 13.51
N TYR A 172 -20.03 -5.66 13.76
CA TYR A 172 -19.22 -4.46 13.65
C TYR A 172 -18.13 -4.66 12.60
N PHE A 173 -18.17 -3.85 11.53
CA PHE A 173 -17.17 -3.82 10.49
C PHE A 173 -15.92 -3.05 10.91
N ASP A 174 -14.76 -3.59 10.55
CA ASP A 174 -13.46 -2.97 10.62
C ASP A 174 -12.67 -3.30 9.34
N PHE A 175 -12.46 -2.29 8.48
CA PHE A 175 -11.66 -2.42 7.26
C PHE A 175 -10.19 -1.99 7.44
N ASN A 176 -9.69 -1.82 8.67
CA ASN A 176 -8.32 -1.36 8.90
C ASN A 176 -7.25 -2.25 8.24
N ALA A 177 -7.52 -3.55 8.08
CA ALA A 177 -6.64 -4.53 7.46
C ALA A 177 -6.65 -4.54 5.91
N ILE A 178 -7.34 -3.60 5.27
CA ILE A 178 -7.45 -3.51 3.81
C ILE A 178 -7.57 -2.06 3.30
N ALA A 179 -8.14 -1.15 4.09
CA ALA A 179 -8.44 0.22 3.68
C ALA A 179 -7.18 1.07 3.42
N LYS A 180 -6.06 0.79 4.11
CA LYS A 180 -4.79 1.46 3.84
C LYS A 180 -4.25 1.05 2.48
N GLY A 181 -4.12 -0.26 2.23
CA GLY A 181 -3.74 -0.76 0.90
C GLY A 181 -4.68 -0.24 -0.20
N TYR A 182 -5.98 -0.19 0.06
CA TYR A 182 -6.94 0.38 -0.88
C TYR A 182 -6.73 1.88 -1.15
N SER A 183 -6.39 2.67 -0.13
CA SER A 183 -6.06 4.09 -0.31
C SER A 183 -4.85 4.28 -1.22
N ILE A 184 -3.83 3.45 -1.04
CA ILE A 184 -2.64 3.41 -1.90
C ILE A 184 -3.03 3.09 -3.35
N ASP A 185 -3.93 2.13 -3.56
CA ASP A 185 -4.41 1.77 -4.89
C ASP A 185 -5.19 2.94 -5.54
N ARG A 186 -6.01 3.67 -4.79
CA ARG A 186 -6.73 4.84 -5.33
C ARG A 186 -5.80 5.99 -5.71
N LEU A 187 -4.74 6.20 -4.93
CA LEU A 187 -3.69 7.15 -5.27
C LEU A 187 -2.94 6.70 -6.53
N ALA A 188 -2.58 5.43 -6.64
CA ALA A 188 -1.97 4.87 -7.86
C ALA A 188 -2.86 5.08 -9.10
N VAL A 189 -4.16 4.79 -9.01
CA VAL A 189 -5.12 5.04 -10.10
C VAL A 189 -5.17 6.53 -10.48
N MET A 190 -5.10 7.44 -9.51
CA MET A 190 -5.05 8.88 -9.76
C MET A 190 -3.77 9.31 -10.49
N LEU A 191 -2.62 8.77 -10.09
CA LEU A 191 -1.33 9.03 -10.74
C LEU A 191 -1.33 8.49 -12.18
N ASP A 192 -1.87 7.29 -12.37
CA ASP A 192 -2.03 6.64 -13.66
C ASP A 192 -2.91 7.44 -14.61
N GLY A 193 -4.05 7.93 -14.11
CA GLY A 193 -4.95 8.81 -14.87
C GLY A 193 -4.31 10.15 -15.28
N LYS A 194 -3.22 10.56 -14.60
CA LYS A 194 -2.41 11.73 -14.97
C LYS A 194 -1.24 11.39 -15.91
N GLY A 195 -1.12 10.14 -16.34
CA GLY A 195 -0.04 9.68 -17.22
C GLY A 195 1.31 9.51 -16.50
N ILE A 196 1.32 9.45 -15.17
CA ILE A 196 2.53 9.26 -14.38
C ILE A 196 2.88 7.77 -14.37
N THR A 197 4.07 7.42 -14.86
CA THR A 197 4.48 6.02 -15.09
C THR A 197 5.62 5.54 -14.20
N ASN A 198 6.22 6.43 -13.40
CA ASN A 198 7.36 6.09 -12.54
C ASN A 198 7.15 6.70 -11.14
N TYR A 199 6.72 5.88 -10.19
CA TYR A 199 6.54 6.31 -8.81
C TYR A 199 6.73 5.19 -7.80
N LEU A 200 7.03 5.60 -6.58
CA LEU A 200 6.97 4.77 -5.37
C LEU A 200 6.11 5.51 -4.36
N LEU A 201 4.98 4.91 -3.99
CA LEU A 201 4.06 5.43 -2.99
C LEU A 201 4.06 4.49 -1.80
N GLU A 202 4.22 5.05 -0.60
CA GLU A 202 4.23 4.34 0.67
C GLU A 202 3.33 5.06 1.66
N VAL A 203 2.56 4.30 2.45
CA VAL A 203 1.74 4.78 3.57
C VAL A 203 1.88 3.76 4.70
N GLY A 204 2.42 4.15 5.85
CA GLY A 204 2.48 3.27 7.03
C GLY A 204 3.28 1.97 6.90
N GLY A 205 4.12 1.85 5.87
CA GLY A 205 4.89 0.65 5.51
C GLY A 205 4.27 -0.20 4.39
N GLU A 206 3.01 0.04 4.03
CA GLU A 206 2.42 -0.53 2.81
C GLU A 206 2.75 0.36 1.61
N LEU A 207 2.98 -0.25 0.44
CA LEU A 207 3.47 0.49 -0.72
C LEU A 207 3.06 -0.08 -2.07
N VAL A 208 3.18 0.75 -3.09
CA VAL A 208 3.07 0.38 -4.51
C VAL A 208 4.20 1.04 -5.29
N ALA A 209 4.81 0.26 -6.17
CA ALA A 209 5.85 0.73 -7.08
C ALA A 209 5.38 0.56 -8.52
N LYS A 210 5.51 1.63 -9.32
CA LYS A 210 5.26 1.62 -10.76
C LYS A 210 6.49 2.08 -11.53
N GLY A 211 6.77 1.40 -12.64
CA GLY A 211 7.93 1.68 -13.47
C GLY A 211 9.23 1.52 -12.70
N GLU A 212 10.12 2.49 -12.83
CA GLU A 212 11.46 2.43 -12.24
C GLU A 212 11.97 3.81 -11.84
N ASN A 213 13.02 3.84 -11.03
CA ASN A 213 13.74 5.07 -10.77
C ASN A 213 14.61 5.40 -12.01
N THR A 214 14.03 6.10 -12.98
CA THR A 214 14.68 6.42 -14.27
C THR A 214 15.87 7.38 -14.14
N ILE A 215 15.95 8.18 -13.07
CA ILE A 215 17.15 8.97 -12.74
C ILE A 215 18.32 8.05 -12.41
N LYS A 216 18.10 7.04 -11.56
CA LYS A 216 19.12 6.07 -11.15
C LYS A 216 19.26 4.90 -12.13
N LYS A 217 18.34 4.75 -13.10
CA LYS A 217 18.22 3.61 -14.02
C LYS A 217 18.15 2.26 -13.28
N LYS A 218 17.34 2.20 -12.22
CA LYS A 218 17.16 1.01 -11.37
C LYS A 218 15.70 0.84 -11.00
N GLN A 219 15.29 -0.41 -10.73
CA GLN A 219 14.00 -0.69 -10.10
C GLN A 219 13.90 0.02 -8.73
N TRP A 220 12.66 0.16 -8.25
CA TRP A 220 12.44 0.69 -6.91
C TRP A 220 12.93 -0.32 -5.89
N VAL A 221 13.78 0.12 -4.96
CA VAL A 221 14.29 -0.73 -3.89
C VAL A 221 13.55 -0.37 -2.61
N VAL A 222 12.95 -1.37 -1.98
CA VAL A 222 12.23 -1.23 -0.71
C VAL A 222 12.81 -2.19 0.33
N ALA A 223 12.73 -1.79 1.60
CA ALA A 223 13.24 -2.59 2.70
C ALA A 223 12.10 -3.35 3.36
N VAL A 224 12.32 -4.63 3.62
CA VAL A 224 11.50 -5.43 4.54
C VAL A 224 12.14 -5.37 5.91
N ASP A 225 11.38 -4.98 6.91
CA ASP A 225 11.80 -4.80 8.29
C ASP A 225 12.09 -6.15 8.99
N ASP A 226 13.10 -6.18 9.88
CA ASP A 226 13.36 -7.35 10.74
C ASP A 226 12.42 -7.37 11.95
N PRO A 227 11.51 -8.35 12.09
CA PRO A 227 10.61 -8.43 13.24
C PRO A 227 11.32 -8.62 14.58
N GLN A 228 12.62 -8.95 14.57
CA GLN A 228 13.43 -9.11 15.77
C GLN A 228 14.30 -7.89 16.07
N MET A 229 14.08 -6.78 15.35
CA MET A 229 14.80 -5.54 15.59
C MET A 229 14.59 -5.04 17.04
N GLY A 230 15.65 -4.48 17.63
CA GLY A 230 15.57 -3.75 18.88
C GLY A 230 14.96 -2.36 18.68
N GLU A 231 15.41 -1.38 19.47
CA GLU A 231 14.91 0.01 19.36
C GLU A 231 15.23 0.68 18.01
N ASN A 232 16.31 0.24 17.36
CA ASN A 232 16.72 0.76 16.06
C ASN A 232 16.11 -0.06 14.92
N ARG A 233 15.48 0.62 13.96
CA ARG A 233 14.90 -0.01 12.77
C ARG A 233 16.00 -0.62 11.91
N THR A 234 15.95 -1.94 11.71
CA THR A 234 16.85 -2.67 10.80
C THR A 234 16.05 -3.38 9.71
N SER A 235 16.61 -3.43 8.50
CA SER A 235 16.00 -4.18 7.40
C SER A 235 16.48 -5.63 7.42
N LYS A 236 15.53 -6.57 7.32
CA LYS A 236 15.81 -7.99 7.10
C LYS A 236 16.24 -8.27 5.66
N ARG A 237 15.57 -7.64 4.69
CA ARG A 237 15.81 -7.83 3.26
C ARG A 237 15.64 -6.52 2.50
N LEU A 238 16.33 -6.39 1.38
CA LEU A 238 16.06 -5.37 0.37
C LEU A 238 15.46 -6.08 -0.85
N VAL A 239 14.41 -5.52 -1.43
CA VAL A 239 13.70 -6.11 -2.56
C VAL A 239 13.50 -5.08 -3.67
N ASN A 240 13.68 -5.52 -4.91
CA ASN A 240 13.33 -4.79 -6.11
C ASN A 240 11.84 -4.96 -6.40
N LEU A 241 11.16 -3.84 -6.62
CA LEU A 241 9.74 -3.80 -6.96
C LEU A 241 9.52 -3.00 -8.24
N LYS A 242 8.68 -3.54 -9.12
CA LYS A 242 8.27 -2.90 -10.38
C LYS A 242 6.87 -3.37 -10.73
N ASP A 243 5.97 -2.41 -10.92
CA ASP A 243 4.57 -2.62 -11.31
C ASP A 243 3.82 -3.59 -10.38
N ARG A 244 4.07 -3.48 -9.07
CA ARG A 244 3.55 -4.35 -8.02
C ARG A 244 3.38 -3.57 -6.70
N ALA A 245 2.55 -4.10 -5.82
CA ALA A 245 2.36 -3.60 -4.46
C ALA A 245 2.88 -4.58 -3.41
N MET A 246 3.24 -4.06 -2.25
CA MET A 246 3.74 -4.82 -1.12
C MET A 246 3.11 -4.31 0.18
N ALA A 247 2.71 -5.23 1.05
CA ALA A 247 2.27 -4.92 2.40
C ALA A 247 2.92 -5.86 3.41
N SER A 248 3.11 -5.40 4.64
CA SER A 248 3.70 -6.20 5.71
C SER A 248 2.88 -6.10 6.98
N SER A 249 2.58 -7.25 7.58
CA SER A 249 1.98 -7.36 8.92
C SER A 249 2.96 -8.04 9.86
N GLY A 250 2.91 -7.71 11.15
CA GLY A 250 3.82 -8.33 12.10
C GLY A 250 3.56 -7.95 13.54
N ASN A 251 3.82 -8.93 14.42
CA ASN A 251 3.48 -8.88 15.84
C ASN A 251 4.50 -8.10 16.69
N TYR A 252 5.58 -7.60 16.09
CA TYR A 252 6.70 -6.94 16.77
C TYR A 252 6.49 -5.46 17.04
N ARG A 253 5.60 -4.79 16.29
CA ARG A 253 5.39 -3.33 16.41
C ARG A 253 4.41 -2.94 17.53
N LYS A 254 3.50 -3.86 17.92
CA LYS A 254 2.47 -3.63 18.95
C LYS A 254 2.14 -4.95 19.66
N TYR A 255 2.78 -5.18 20.80
CA TYR A 255 2.45 -6.25 21.75
C TYR A 255 2.12 -5.66 23.11
N ARG A 256 1.30 -6.36 23.90
CA ARG A 256 1.02 -6.05 25.30
C ARG A 256 1.54 -7.18 26.17
N VAL A 257 1.88 -6.89 27.42
CA VAL A 257 2.27 -7.91 28.39
C VAL A 257 1.13 -8.05 29.39
N ASP A 258 0.62 -9.27 29.56
CA ASP A 258 -0.32 -9.60 30.63
C ASP A 258 0.32 -9.27 31.98
N LYS A 259 -0.38 -8.50 32.82
CA LYS A 259 0.15 -8.10 34.12
C LYS A 259 0.12 -9.22 35.17
N ASN A 260 -0.74 -10.21 34.99
CA ASN A 260 -0.93 -11.35 35.88
C ASN A 260 -0.08 -12.56 35.46
N THR A 261 0.06 -12.82 34.16
CA THR A 261 0.80 -13.99 33.62
C THR A 261 2.18 -13.64 33.08
N GLY A 262 2.43 -12.38 32.71
CA GLY A 262 3.66 -11.95 32.05
C GLY A 262 3.74 -12.34 30.56
N GLU A 263 2.68 -12.93 29.99
CA GLU A 263 2.65 -13.34 28.58
C GLU A 263 2.53 -12.14 27.63
N LYS A 264 3.18 -12.21 26.46
CA LYS A 264 3.03 -11.18 25.42
C LYS A 264 1.83 -11.52 24.53
N TYR A 265 0.81 -10.66 24.52
CA TYR A 265 -0.28 -10.73 23.56
C TYR A 265 -0.08 -9.76 22.40
N VAL A 266 -0.38 -10.25 21.21
CA VAL A 266 -0.24 -9.51 19.95
C VAL A 266 -1.62 -8.99 19.51
N HIS A 267 -1.64 -8.01 18.61
CA HIS A 267 -2.87 -7.38 18.14
C HIS A 267 -3.68 -8.22 17.14
N THR A 268 -3.10 -9.31 16.64
CA THR A 268 -3.80 -10.22 15.73
C THR A 268 -4.78 -11.10 16.51
N ILE A 269 -6.07 -10.94 16.22
CA ILE A 269 -7.16 -11.76 16.77
C ILE A 269 -7.45 -12.88 15.78
N ASP A 270 -7.57 -14.10 16.29
CA ASP A 270 -8.10 -15.20 15.50
C ASP A 270 -9.64 -15.10 15.46
N PRO A 271 -10.25 -14.82 14.30
CA PRO A 271 -11.70 -14.64 14.20
C PRO A 271 -12.49 -15.93 14.45
N LYS A 272 -11.84 -17.10 14.50
CA LYS A 272 -12.50 -18.38 14.79
C LYS A 272 -12.58 -18.66 16.30
N SER A 273 -11.52 -18.36 17.04
CA SER A 273 -11.47 -18.57 18.49
C SER A 273 -11.82 -17.34 19.31
N GLY A 274 -11.72 -16.14 18.72
CA GLY A 274 -12.01 -14.86 19.33
C GLY A 274 -10.92 -14.33 20.26
N PHE A 275 -9.88 -15.12 20.49
CA PHE A 275 -8.72 -14.75 21.29
C PHE A 275 -7.60 -14.16 20.43
N THR A 276 -6.67 -13.46 21.08
CA THR A 276 -5.41 -13.08 20.43
C THR A 276 -4.60 -14.34 20.14
N LYS A 277 -4.12 -14.49 18.91
CA LYS A 277 -3.41 -15.71 18.50
C LYS A 277 -1.94 -15.62 18.86
N ASN A 278 -1.45 -16.55 19.68
CA ASN A 278 -0.02 -16.84 19.80
C ASN A 278 0.43 -17.66 18.57
N SER A 279 0.39 -17.02 17.39
CA SER A 279 0.89 -17.63 16.15
C SER A 279 2.42 -17.74 16.22
N ASN A 280 2.97 -18.81 15.68
CA ASN A 280 4.42 -18.91 15.49
C ASN A 280 4.91 -17.96 14.38
N ILE A 281 4.01 -17.35 13.61
CA ILE A 281 4.32 -16.34 12.61
C ILE A 281 4.61 -14.99 13.30
N LEU A 282 5.82 -14.47 13.06
CA LEU A 282 6.29 -13.19 13.58
C LEU A 282 5.95 -12.03 12.64
N ALA A 283 6.08 -12.25 11.34
CA ALA A 283 5.79 -11.28 10.30
C ALA A 283 5.45 -11.96 8.98
N THR A 284 4.62 -11.29 8.20
CA THR A 284 4.23 -11.65 6.85
C THR A 284 4.43 -10.43 5.95
N THR A 285 5.10 -10.63 4.84
CA THR A 285 5.22 -9.66 3.75
C THR A 285 4.63 -10.29 2.51
N VAL A 286 3.67 -9.60 1.90
CA VAL A 286 2.95 -10.09 0.72
C VAL A 286 3.16 -9.11 -0.42
N VAL A 287 3.41 -9.64 -1.62
CA VAL A 287 3.47 -8.87 -2.87
C VAL A 287 2.35 -9.33 -3.78
N ALA A 288 1.58 -8.37 -4.29
CA ALA A 288 0.45 -8.61 -5.17
C ALA A 288 0.40 -7.56 -6.29
N GLU A 289 -0.60 -7.67 -7.17
CA GLU A 289 -0.86 -6.68 -8.22
C GLU A 289 -1.34 -5.33 -7.64
N ASN A 290 -2.08 -5.37 -6.53
CA ASN A 290 -2.59 -4.18 -5.84
C ASN A 290 -2.37 -4.30 -4.33
N CYS A 291 -2.31 -3.16 -3.66
CA CYS A 291 -1.89 -3.04 -2.28
C CYS A 291 -2.99 -3.51 -1.32
N ALA A 292 -4.27 -3.27 -1.62
CA ALA A 292 -5.39 -3.78 -0.83
C ALA A 292 -5.35 -5.31 -0.68
N THR A 293 -5.05 -6.02 -1.77
CA THR A 293 -4.92 -7.48 -1.76
C THR A 293 -3.72 -7.91 -0.91
N ALA A 294 -2.57 -7.24 -1.07
CA ALA A 294 -1.38 -7.54 -0.28
C ALA A 294 -1.61 -7.33 1.23
N ASP A 295 -2.25 -6.21 1.60
CA ASP A 295 -2.54 -5.81 2.99
C ASP A 295 -3.45 -6.82 3.69
N ALA A 296 -4.55 -7.19 3.02
CA ALA A 296 -5.52 -8.15 3.52
C ALA A 296 -4.91 -9.56 3.68
N PHE A 297 -4.14 -10.05 2.69
CA PHE A 297 -3.47 -11.34 2.83
C PHE A 297 -2.36 -11.32 3.89
N ALA A 298 -1.58 -10.24 3.99
CA ALA A 298 -0.56 -10.13 5.03
C ALA A 298 -1.20 -10.25 6.42
N THR A 299 -2.31 -9.53 6.66
CA THR A 299 -3.05 -9.62 7.92
C THR A 299 -3.65 -11.00 8.14
N GLY A 300 -4.33 -11.57 7.13
CA GLY A 300 -4.94 -12.90 7.23
C GLY A 300 -3.89 -13.97 7.58
N PHE A 301 -2.72 -13.94 6.94
CA PHE A 301 -1.63 -14.88 7.21
C PHE A 301 -1.07 -14.79 8.63
N MET A 302 -1.18 -13.65 9.32
CA MET A 302 -0.81 -13.56 10.73
C MET A 302 -1.75 -14.36 11.63
N ALA A 303 -3.03 -14.46 11.27
CA ALA A 303 -4.05 -15.22 12.00
C ALA A 303 -4.11 -16.70 11.61
N MET A 304 -3.62 -17.07 10.42
CA MET A 304 -3.59 -18.44 9.91
C MET A 304 -2.46 -19.28 10.53
N ASP A 305 -2.54 -20.60 10.34
CA ASP A 305 -1.38 -21.47 10.56
C ASP A 305 -0.42 -21.39 9.38
N LEU A 306 0.89 -21.59 9.64
CA LEU A 306 1.94 -21.45 8.64
C LEU A 306 1.66 -22.28 7.37
N GLU A 307 1.29 -23.54 7.51
CA GLU A 307 1.06 -24.43 6.36
C GLU A 307 -0.14 -24.01 5.51
N GLN A 308 -1.18 -23.43 6.13
CA GLN A 308 -2.33 -22.89 5.40
C GLN A 308 -1.93 -21.64 4.60
N SER A 309 -1.13 -20.75 5.21
CA SER A 309 -0.59 -19.57 4.53
C SER A 309 0.31 -19.95 3.34
N LYS A 310 1.19 -20.95 3.52
CA LYS A 310 2.02 -21.49 2.42
C LYS A 310 1.17 -22.07 1.29
N ALA A 311 0.15 -22.86 1.61
CA ALA A 311 -0.74 -23.45 0.61
C ALA A 311 -1.46 -22.38 -0.22
N ILE A 312 -1.90 -21.28 0.39
CA ILE A 312 -2.50 -20.16 -0.34
C ILE A 312 -1.46 -19.49 -1.25
N LEU A 313 -0.26 -19.22 -0.75
CA LEU A 313 0.80 -18.60 -1.54
C LEU A 313 1.19 -19.46 -2.76
N GLU A 314 1.35 -20.76 -2.58
CA GLU A 314 1.70 -21.70 -3.66
C GLU A 314 0.56 -21.90 -4.67
N GLY A 315 -0.69 -21.77 -4.22
CA GLY A 315 -1.88 -21.87 -5.07
C GLY A 315 -2.16 -20.66 -5.95
N HIS A 316 -1.52 -19.51 -5.70
CA HIS A 316 -1.83 -18.24 -6.38
C HIS A 316 -0.61 -17.61 -7.05
N LYS A 317 -0.52 -17.74 -8.38
CA LYS A 317 0.62 -17.24 -9.19
C LYS A 317 0.90 -15.73 -9.08
N ASN A 318 -0.09 -14.94 -8.67
CA ASN A 318 0.04 -13.48 -8.58
C ASN A 318 0.30 -13.00 -7.15
N LEU A 319 0.48 -13.94 -6.21
CA LEU A 319 0.77 -13.68 -4.81
C LEU A 319 2.16 -14.21 -4.48
N GLU A 320 3.07 -13.33 -4.08
CA GLU A 320 4.37 -13.73 -3.55
C GLU A 320 4.41 -13.41 -2.06
N GLY A 321 5.13 -14.23 -1.29
CA GLY A 321 5.11 -14.13 0.16
C GLY A 321 6.48 -14.35 0.77
N TYR A 322 6.71 -13.63 1.86
CA TYR A 322 7.82 -13.84 2.78
C TYR A 322 7.27 -13.89 4.20
N ILE A 323 7.46 -15.03 4.87
CA ILE A 323 6.96 -15.27 6.22
C ILE A 323 8.15 -15.55 7.12
N ILE A 324 8.24 -14.82 8.22
CA ILE A 324 9.22 -15.03 9.29
C ILE A 324 8.47 -15.65 10.46
N TYR A 325 8.94 -16.78 10.99
CA TYR A 325 8.24 -17.55 12.01
C TYR A 325 9.22 -18.22 12.99
N ILE A 326 8.69 -18.73 14.10
CA ILE A 326 9.43 -19.54 15.08
C ILE A 326 9.24 -21.02 14.74
N GLY A 327 10.35 -21.72 14.49
CA GLY A 327 10.36 -23.17 14.27
C GLY A 327 10.22 -23.96 15.57
N GLU A 328 10.07 -25.28 15.47
CA GLU A 328 9.87 -26.19 16.61
C GLU A 328 11.00 -26.12 17.65
N ASN A 329 12.22 -25.81 17.22
CA ASN A 329 13.39 -25.66 18.07
C ASN A 329 13.50 -24.26 18.71
N GLY A 330 12.48 -23.40 18.58
CA GLY A 330 12.47 -22.03 19.09
C GLY A 330 13.28 -21.03 18.26
N ASN A 331 13.97 -21.47 17.20
CA ASN A 331 14.75 -20.58 16.34
C ASN A 331 13.88 -19.94 15.28
N THR A 332 14.25 -18.71 14.90
CA THR A 332 13.60 -18.00 13.81
C THR A 332 13.94 -18.66 12.47
N GLN A 333 12.90 -18.87 11.67
CA GLN A 333 12.96 -19.44 10.33
C GLN A 333 12.24 -18.54 9.34
N GLU A 334 12.53 -18.79 8.06
CA GLU A 334 12.06 -17.97 6.95
C GLU A 334 11.45 -18.88 5.88
N TYR A 335 10.28 -18.50 5.38
CA TYR A 335 9.67 -19.08 4.19
C TYR A 335 9.48 -17.99 3.14
N MET A 336 9.85 -18.29 1.90
CA MET A 336 9.69 -17.38 0.77
C MET A 336 9.21 -18.15 -0.44
N THR A 337 8.24 -17.59 -1.16
CA THR A 337 7.89 -18.08 -2.50
C THR A 337 9.04 -17.85 -3.48
N GLU A 338 9.10 -18.63 -4.56
CA GLU A 338 10.16 -18.51 -5.56
C GLU A 338 10.17 -17.15 -6.26
N GLY A 339 9.02 -16.52 -6.50
CA GLY A 339 8.98 -15.17 -7.05
C GLY A 339 9.44 -14.12 -6.04
N PHE A 340 9.19 -14.31 -4.74
CA PHE A 340 9.75 -13.44 -3.70
C PHE A 340 11.27 -13.48 -3.69
N LYS A 341 11.88 -14.67 -3.74
CA LYS A 341 13.34 -14.83 -3.76
C LYS A 341 13.99 -14.07 -4.92
N LYS A 342 13.36 -14.06 -6.09
CA LYS A 342 13.85 -13.35 -7.29
C LYS A 342 13.81 -11.82 -7.16
N MET A 343 13.03 -11.29 -6.22
CA MET A 343 12.97 -9.85 -5.95
C MET A 343 14.07 -9.39 -5.00
N ILE A 344 14.70 -10.28 -4.22
CA ILE A 344 15.71 -9.90 -3.23
C ILE A 344 16.95 -9.35 -3.93
N LEU A 345 17.46 -8.22 -3.44
CA LEU A 345 18.79 -7.73 -3.83
C LEU A 345 19.86 -8.52 -3.06
N GLU A 346 20.82 -9.05 -3.81
CA GLU A 346 22.02 -9.70 -3.30
C GLU A 346 22.98 -8.73 -2.58
#